data_AF-A0A1V2B3C7-F1
#
_entry.id   AF-A0A1V2B3C7-F1
#
_cell.length_a   1.000
_cell.length_b   1.000
_cell.length_c   1.000
_cell.angle_alpha   90.00
_cell.angle_beta   90.00
_cell.angle_gamma   90.00
#
_symmetry.space_group_name_H-M   'P 1'
#
loop_
_entity.id
_entity.type
_entity.pdbx_description
1 polymer ?
#
loop_
_entity_poly.entity_id
_entity_poly.type
_entity_poly.pdbx_seq_one_letter_code
_entity_poly.pdbx_strand_id
1 'polypeptide(L)'
;MVKKVTDGITISVETFYQPDYSNPIGSEFMFAYRITIENNNTFPIKLLRRHWYIIDSNGTHREVEGEGVVGVQPLLAPTESYQYVSGSNLRTEIGKMYGTYQMENQLNKKLFEVKIPEFQMIVPFKLN
;
A
#
# COMPACT_ATOMS: atom_id res chain seq x y z
N MET A 1 7.05 -9.20 5.31
CA MET A 1 7.36 -7.82 4.86
C MET A 1 7.90 -7.89 3.44
N VAL A 2 7.40 -7.06 2.53
CA VAL A 2 7.95 -6.89 1.18
C VAL A 2 8.35 -5.43 0.96
N LYS A 3 9.30 -5.17 0.07
CA LYS A 3 9.75 -3.80 -0.22
C LYS A 3 10.08 -3.60 -1.69
N LYS A 4 9.98 -2.35 -2.17
CA LYS A 4 10.41 -1.95 -3.51
C LYS A 4 10.97 -0.54 -3.50
N VAL A 5 12.01 -0.33 -4.32
CA VAL A 5 12.60 0.99 -4.55
C VAL A 5 12.25 1.44 -5.97
N THR A 6 11.72 2.65 -6.11
CA THR A 6 11.43 3.30 -7.41
C THR A 6 11.75 4.78 -7.28
N ASP A 7 12.54 5.34 -8.21
CA ASP A 7 12.91 6.77 -8.23
C ASP A 7 13.39 7.31 -6.87
N GLY A 8 14.25 6.55 -6.20
CA GLY A 8 14.81 6.92 -4.89
C GLY A 8 13.83 6.87 -3.72
N ILE A 9 12.60 6.37 -3.90
CA ILE A 9 11.63 6.16 -2.83
C ILE A 9 11.54 4.66 -2.51
N THR A 10 11.65 4.30 -1.23
CA THR A 10 11.41 2.93 -0.77
C THR A 10 10.00 2.82 -0.21
N ILE A 11 9.25 1.85 -0.71
CA ILE A 11 7.95 1.47 -0.18
C ILE A 11 8.08 0.09 0.45
N SER A 12 7.84 0.01 1.75
CA SER A 12 7.86 -1.21 2.55
C SER A 12 6.44 -1.52 3.02
N VAL A 13 6.02 -2.79 2.92
CA VAL A 13 4.67 -3.23 3.26
C VAL A 13 4.71 -4.44 4.20
N GLU A 14 3.89 -4.35 5.26
CA GLU A 14 3.58 -5.43 6.18
C GLU A 14 2.07 -5.65 6.22
N THR A 15 1.64 -6.91 6.30
CA THR A 15 0.24 -7.31 6.25
C THR A 15 -0.13 -8.12 7.49
N PHE A 16 -1.32 -7.88 8.01
CA PHE A 16 -1.82 -8.48 9.24
C PHE A 16 -3.27 -8.91 9.02
N TYR A 17 -3.54 -10.22 9.07
CA TYR A 17 -4.92 -10.71 9.10
C TYR A 17 -5.61 -10.28 10.40
N GLN A 18 -6.85 -9.83 10.31
CA GLN A 18 -7.63 -9.30 11.44
C GLN A 18 -8.79 -10.27 11.74
N PRO A 19 -8.59 -11.32 12.57
CA PRO A 19 -9.60 -12.34 12.82
C PRO A 19 -10.87 -11.77 13.46
N ASP A 20 -10.74 -10.83 14.39
CA ASP A 20 -11.87 -10.21 15.11
C ASP A 20 -12.77 -9.36 14.20
N TYR A 21 -12.25 -8.94 13.05
CA TYR A 21 -12.96 -8.14 12.05
C TYR A 21 -13.29 -8.94 10.78
N SER A 22 -13.12 -10.26 10.84
CA SER A 22 -13.37 -11.17 9.71
C SER A 22 -14.55 -12.10 10.01
N ASN A 23 -15.29 -12.46 8.97
CA ASN A 23 -16.33 -13.47 9.01
C ASN A 23 -16.07 -14.51 7.90
N PRO A 24 -15.28 -15.56 8.20
CA PRO A 24 -14.98 -16.60 7.20
C PRO A 24 -16.23 -17.30 6.65
N ILE A 25 -17.27 -17.49 7.47
CA ILE A 25 -18.54 -18.10 7.04
C ILE A 25 -19.23 -17.22 5.98
N GLY A 26 -19.15 -15.90 6.15
CA GLY A 26 -19.67 -14.90 5.22
C GLY A 26 -18.74 -14.54 4.06
N SER A 27 -17.58 -15.22 3.92
CA SER A 27 -16.54 -14.85 2.94
C SER A 27 -16.09 -13.40 3.06
N GLU A 28 -15.81 -12.95 4.29
CA GLU A 28 -15.28 -11.62 4.59
C GLU A 28 -13.99 -11.75 5.39
N PHE A 29 -12.88 -11.35 4.77
CA PHE A 29 -11.54 -11.45 5.36
C PHE A 29 -10.93 -10.06 5.43
N MET A 30 -10.78 -9.53 6.63
CA MET A 30 -10.19 -8.22 6.88
C MET A 30 -8.68 -8.35 7.05
N PHE A 31 -7.94 -7.54 6.30
CA PHE A 31 -6.50 -7.40 6.45
C PHE A 31 -6.16 -5.94 6.74
N ALA A 32 -5.34 -5.72 7.76
CA ALA A 32 -4.64 -4.46 7.93
C ALA A 32 -3.30 -4.54 7.19
N TYR A 33 -2.86 -3.43 6.61
CA TYR A 33 -1.52 -3.30 6.08
C TYR A 33 -0.87 -2.03 6.59
N ARG A 34 0.42 -2.13 6.91
CA ARG A 34 1.29 -1.03 7.30
C ARG A 34 2.22 -0.72 6.16
N ILE A 35 2.23 0.54 5.75
CA ILE A 35 3.12 1.02 4.69
C ILE A 35 4.07 2.03 5.28
N THR A 36 5.36 1.83 5.00
CA THR A 36 6.42 2.78 5.28
C THR A 36 6.95 3.31 3.95
N ILE A 37 6.98 4.64 3.83
CA ILE A 37 7.48 5.40 2.68
C ILE A 37 8.76 6.08 3.14
N GLU A 38 9.88 5.80 2.49
CA GLU A 38 11.19 6.38 2.84
C GLU A 38 11.72 7.17 1.66
N ASN A 39 12.10 8.43 1.88
CA ASN A 39 12.68 9.27 0.87
C ASN A 39 14.20 9.17 0.87
N ASN A 40 14.77 8.40 -0.06
CA ASN A 40 16.22 8.28 -0.24
C ASN A 40 16.78 9.27 -1.27
N ASN A 41 15.97 10.21 -1.75
CA ASN A 41 16.44 11.28 -2.62
C ASN A 41 17.11 12.39 -1.82
N THR A 42 17.85 13.24 -2.51
CA THR A 42 18.46 14.47 -1.97
C THR A 42 17.51 15.66 -1.98
N PHE A 43 16.26 15.48 -2.39
CA PHE A 43 15.24 16.52 -2.49
C PHE A 43 13.94 16.14 -1.75
N PRO A 44 13.19 17.13 -1.25
CA PRO A 44 11.88 16.90 -0.64
C PRO A 44 10.85 16.43 -1.68
N ILE A 45 9.96 15.51 -1.25
CA ILE A 45 8.91 14.92 -2.08
C ILE A 45 7.55 15.01 -1.38
N LYS A 46 6.47 15.17 -2.16
CA LYS A 46 5.10 15.14 -1.64
C LYS A 46 4.31 14.04 -2.33
N LEU A 47 3.62 13.20 -1.54
CA LEU A 47 2.66 12.23 -2.06
C LEU A 47 1.35 12.93 -2.39
N LEU A 48 0.92 12.82 -3.65
CA LEU A 48 -0.29 13.49 -4.13
C LEU A 48 -1.48 12.55 -4.25
N ARG A 49 -1.28 11.38 -4.86
CA ARG A 49 -2.35 10.41 -5.16
C ARG A 49 -1.86 8.98 -4.97
N ARG A 50 -2.80 8.08 -4.74
CA ARG A 50 -2.61 6.63 -4.70
C ARG A 50 -3.52 5.96 -5.72
N HIS A 51 -3.07 4.85 -6.28
CA HIS A 51 -3.89 3.95 -7.09
C HIS A 51 -3.54 2.51 -6.70
N TRP A 52 -4.55 1.75 -6.32
CA TRP A 52 -4.44 0.37 -5.87
C TRP A 52 -5.19 -0.56 -6.79
N TYR A 53 -4.57 -1.71 -7.04
CA TYR A 53 -5.16 -2.88 -7.63
C TYR A 53 -5.29 -3.95 -6.55
N ILE A 54 -6.50 -4.46 -6.35
CA ILE A 54 -6.84 -5.48 -5.36
C ILE A 54 -7.37 -6.69 -6.13
N ILE A 55 -6.71 -7.83 -5.97
CA ILE A 55 -7.05 -9.08 -6.66
C ILE A 55 -7.34 -10.14 -5.60
N ASP A 56 -8.59 -10.60 -5.59
CA ASP A 56 -9.03 -11.77 -4.83
C ASP A 56 -8.63 -13.05 -5.58
N SER A 57 -8.38 -14.17 -4.87
CA SER A 57 -7.91 -15.43 -5.49
C SER A 57 -8.91 -16.08 -6.43
N ASN A 58 -10.18 -15.67 -6.39
CA ASN A 58 -11.21 -16.09 -7.33
C ASN A 58 -11.20 -15.30 -8.66
N GLY A 59 -10.21 -14.42 -8.86
CA GLY A 59 -10.08 -13.60 -10.06
C GLY A 59 -10.84 -12.28 -10.01
N THR A 60 -11.55 -11.97 -8.92
CA THR A 60 -12.20 -10.67 -8.75
C THR A 60 -11.14 -9.57 -8.67
N HIS A 61 -11.32 -8.53 -9.47
CA HIS A 61 -10.43 -7.38 -9.55
C HIS A 61 -11.15 -6.11 -9.12
N ARG A 62 -10.53 -5.32 -8.25
CA ARG A 62 -11.02 -4.03 -7.79
C ARG A 62 -9.91 -3.01 -7.85
N GLU A 63 -10.28 -1.78 -8.19
CA GLU A 63 -9.36 -0.65 -8.20
C GLU A 63 -9.83 0.40 -7.19
N VAL A 64 -8.87 1.01 -6.50
CA VAL A 64 -9.12 2.12 -5.57
C VAL A 64 -8.12 3.21 -5.85
N GLU A 65 -8.60 4.37 -6.27
CA GLU A 65 -7.77 5.56 -6.43
C GLU A 65 -8.25 6.71 -5.55
N GLY A 66 -7.36 7.64 -5.25
CA GLY A 66 -7.72 8.86 -4.52
C GLY A 66 -6.53 9.71 -4.12
N GLU A 67 -6.82 10.87 -3.56
CA GLU A 67 -5.80 11.80 -3.10
C GLU A 67 -5.17 11.35 -1.78
N GLY A 68 -3.86 11.53 -1.69
CA GLY A 68 -3.08 11.28 -0.50
C GLY A 68 -3.13 9.82 -0.03
N VAL A 69 -2.88 9.65 1.26
CA VAL A 69 -3.02 8.41 2.03
C VAL A 69 -3.67 8.76 3.36
N VAL A 70 -4.62 7.95 3.84
CA VAL A 70 -5.32 8.16 5.12
C VAL A 70 -5.82 9.60 5.37
N GLY A 71 -6.24 10.29 4.30
CA GLY A 71 -6.76 11.65 4.36
C GLY A 71 -5.71 12.77 4.33
N VAL A 72 -4.43 12.44 4.16
CA VAL A 72 -3.33 13.43 4.12
C VAL A 72 -2.41 13.23 2.92
N GLN A 73 -1.72 14.30 2.52
CA GLN A 73 -0.68 14.28 1.48
C GLN A 73 0.68 14.55 2.14
N PRO A 74 1.39 13.51 2.62
CA PRO A 74 2.62 13.70 3.37
C PRO A 74 3.71 14.35 2.50
N LEU A 75 4.40 15.31 3.09
CA LEU A 75 5.63 15.92 2.59
C LEU A 75 6.80 15.29 3.35
N LEU A 76 7.75 14.70 2.63
CA LEU A 76 8.93 14.05 3.21
C LEU A 76 10.19 14.79 2.76
N ALA A 77 10.98 15.26 3.71
CA ALA A 77 12.33 15.75 3.50
C ALA A 77 13.27 14.61 3.06
N PRO A 78 14.47 14.91 2.55
CA PRO A 78 15.51 13.90 2.34
C PRO A 78 15.74 13.07 3.61
N THR A 79 15.85 11.75 3.48
CA THR A 79 16.03 10.76 4.56
C THR A 79 14.87 10.61 5.55
N GLU A 80 13.79 11.37 5.37
CA GLU A 80 12.58 11.24 6.18
C GLU A 80 11.77 10.02 5.76
N SER A 81 11.00 9.47 6.71
CA SER A 81 10.05 8.41 6.46
C SER A 81 8.66 8.75 7.00
N TYR A 82 7.64 8.25 6.32
CA TYR A 82 6.24 8.36 6.73
C TYR A 82 5.62 6.97 6.80
N GLN A 83 4.96 6.66 7.91
CA GLN A 83 4.28 5.38 8.12
C GLN A 83 2.80 5.59 8.34
N TYR A 84 1.98 4.72 7.74
CA TYR A 84 0.56 4.67 8.02
C TYR A 84 0.03 3.23 8.01
N VAL A 85 -1.14 3.04 8.62
CA VAL A 85 -1.89 1.78 8.62
C VAL A 85 -3.24 2.02 7.95
N SER A 86 -3.66 1.07 7.12
CA SER A 86 -4.99 1.05 6.53
C SER A 86 -5.48 -0.39 6.39
N GLY A 87 -6.70 -0.59 5.90
CA GLY A 87 -7.34 -1.90 5.82
C GLY A 87 -7.90 -2.17 4.43
N SER A 88 -7.97 -3.45 4.08
CA SER A 88 -8.64 -3.94 2.88
C SER A 88 -9.43 -5.20 3.22
N ASN A 89 -10.66 -5.26 2.75
CA ASN A 89 -11.51 -6.44 2.85
C ASN A 89 -11.39 -7.29 1.59
N LEU A 90 -11.11 -8.58 1.75
CA LEU A 90 -11.17 -9.59 0.69
C LEU A 90 -12.43 -10.44 0.82
N ARG A 91 -12.88 -10.96 -0.32
CA ARG A 91 -13.93 -11.97 -0.43
C ARG A 91 -13.37 -13.39 -0.41
N THR A 92 -12.05 -13.53 -0.48
CA THR A 92 -11.35 -14.81 -0.45
C THR A 92 -10.27 -14.85 0.63
N GLU A 93 -9.91 -16.06 1.03
CA GLU A 93 -8.88 -16.37 2.04
C GLU A 93 -7.47 -15.96 1.60
N ILE A 94 -7.28 -15.79 0.29
CA ILE A 94 -6.05 -15.37 -0.35
C ILE A 94 -6.36 -14.23 -1.31
N GLY A 95 -5.50 -13.23 -1.35
CA GLY A 95 -5.52 -12.20 -2.37
C GLY A 95 -4.19 -11.49 -2.43
N LYS A 96 -4.11 -10.49 -3.28
CA LYS A 96 -2.92 -9.66 -3.44
C LYS A 96 -3.29 -8.23 -3.77
N MET A 97 -2.38 -7.33 -3.41
CA MET A 97 -2.47 -5.92 -3.72
C MET A 97 -1.16 -5.42 -4.28
N TYR A 98 -1.25 -4.50 -5.24
CA TYR A 98 -0.15 -3.70 -5.74
C TYR A 98 -0.70 -2.36 -6.22
N GLY A 99 0.17 -1.42 -6.55
CA GLY A 99 -0.29 -0.11 -6.93
C GLY A 99 0.83 0.87 -7.18
N THR A 100 0.45 2.13 -7.26
CA THR A 100 1.35 3.25 -7.51
C THR A 100 0.98 4.45 -6.66
N TYR A 101 1.99 5.25 -6.35
CA TYR A 101 1.81 6.60 -5.84
C TYR A 101 2.25 7.60 -6.89
N GLN A 102 1.47 8.67 -7.06
CA GLN A 102 1.93 9.86 -7.76
C GLN A 102 2.60 10.79 -6.74
N MET A 103 3.86 11.09 -7.00
CA MET A 103 4.71 11.94 -6.17
C MET A 103 5.10 13.20 -6.94
N GLU A 104 5.39 14.27 -6.20
CA GLU A 104 5.94 15.52 -6.73
C GLU A 104 7.27 15.86 -6.06
N ASN A 105 8.30 16.09 -6.88
CA ASN A 105 9.54 16.68 -6.41
C ASN A 105 9.29 18.16 -6.09
N GLN A 106 9.50 18.56 -4.84
CA GLN A 106 9.13 19.90 -4.38
C GLN A 106 10.05 21.01 -4.88
N LEU A 107 11.24 20.69 -5.40
CA LEU A 107 12.18 21.67 -5.94
C LEU A 107 11.86 22.06 -7.38
N ASN A 108 11.57 21.08 -8.24
CA ASN A 108 11.35 21.30 -9.68
C ASN A 108 9.90 21.07 -10.13
N LYS A 109 9.00 20.68 -9.21
CA LYS A 109 7.58 20.42 -9.45
C LYS A 109 7.29 19.31 -10.46
N LYS A 110 8.29 18.49 -10.77
CA LYS A 110 8.12 17.33 -11.66
C LYS A 110 7.34 16.24 -10.93
N LEU A 111 6.31 15.74 -11.61
CA LEU A 111 5.56 14.56 -11.18
C LEU A 111 6.28 13.28 -11.60
N PHE A 112 6.25 12.27 -10.74
CA PHE A 112 6.77 10.95 -11.02
C PHE A 112 5.96 9.87 -10.30
N GLU A 113 6.06 8.63 -10.78
CA GLU A 113 5.30 7.50 -10.26
C GLU A 113 6.22 6.59 -9.44
N VAL A 114 5.78 6.23 -8.23
CA VAL A 114 6.49 5.29 -7.35
C VAL A 114 5.67 4.01 -7.25
N LYS A 115 6.29 2.87 -7.57
CA LYS A 115 5.63 1.57 -7.54
C LYS A 115 5.56 1.02 -6.12
N ILE A 116 4.39 0.57 -5.74
CA ILE A 116 4.16 -0.22 -4.54
C ILE A 116 4.42 -1.70 -4.90
N PRO A 117 5.19 -2.47 -4.10
CA PRO A 117 5.40 -3.89 -4.36
C PRO A 117 4.07 -4.65 -4.36
N GLU A 118 3.99 -5.71 -5.15
CA GLU A 118 2.93 -6.70 -4.94
C GLU A 118 3.15 -7.39 -3.60
N PHE A 119 2.10 -7.45 -2.79
CA PHE A 119 2.09 -8.20 -1.54
C PHE A 119 0.87 -9.10 -1.48
N GLN A 120 1.08 -10.28 -0.91
CA GLN A 120 0.04 -11.26 -0.68
C GLN A 120 -0.62 -11.04 0.68
N MET A 121 -1.92 -11.25 0.73
CA MET A 121 -2.71 -11.31 1.95
C MET A 121 -3.28 -12.71 2.04
N ILE A 122 -2.79 -13.49 2.99
CA ILE A 122 -3.11 -14.91 3.15
C ILE A 122 -3.57 -15.10 4.59
N VAL A 123 -4.73 -15.74 4.78
CA VAL A 123 -5.18 -16.13 6.11
C VAL A 123 -4.20 -17.15 6.72
N PRO A 124 -3.79 -17.01 8.00
CA PRO A 124 -2.74 -17.86 8.58
C PRO A 124 -3.02 -19.37 8.51
N PHE A 125 -4.27 -19.80 8.65
CA PHE A 125 -4.64 -21.22 8.64
C PHE A 125 -4.56 -21.89 7.26
N LYS A 126 -4.24 -21.15 6.18
CA LYS A 126 -3.95 -21.68 4.84
C LYS A 126 -2.46 -21.95 4.59
N LEU A 127 -1.59 -21.54 5.51
CA LEU A 127 -0.14 -21.76 5.41
C LEU A 127 0.30 -23.07 6.09
N ASN A 128 -0.64 -23.97 6.38
CA ASN A 128 -0.43 -25.26 7.04
C ASN A 128 -0.31 -26.41 6.03
#